data_AF-A0A0A0QYF9-F1
#
_entry.id   AF-A0A0A0QYF9-F1
#
_cell.length_a   1.000
_cell.length_b   1.000
_cell.length_c   1.000
_cell.angle_alpha   90.00
_cell.angle_beta   90.00
_cell.angle_gamma   90.00
#
_symmetry.space_group_name_H-M   'P 1'
#
loop_
_entity.id
_entity.type
_entity.pdbx_description
1 polymer ?
#
loop_
_entity_poly.entity_id
_entity_poly.type
_entity_poly.pdbx_seq_one_letter_code
_entity_poly.pdbx_strand_id
1 'polypeptide(L)'
;MYWHGHPIEEARTWVHQACMSPAPTTKRGFQPMRMANAMANCAKIMEYVITSGFDPAVSMQIGAETPDAATFTTFDQVYEAWITQMKTIFSIAARAMSRARVLGAEFTPRPFLSAISERSVESGLDVCEPSISRGNSWITAFTWVENA
;
A
#
# COMPACT_ATOMS: atom_id res chain seq x y z
N MET A 1 3.07 -3.20 13.87
CA MET A 1 2.32 -4.03 14.84
C MET A 1 1.74 -3.18 15.97
N TYR A 2 2.55 -2.49 16.80
CA TYR A 2 2.03 -1.56 17.84
C TYR A 2 1.09 -0.50 17.25
N TRP A 3 1.53 0.22 16.21
CA TRP A 3 0.74 1.23 15.51
C TRP A 3 -0.50 0.71 14.76
N HIS A 4 -0.62 -0.60 14.60
CA HIS A 4 -1.79 -1.27 13.99
C HIS A 4 -2.66 -1.95 15.04
N GLY A 5 -2.45 -1.64 16.33
CA GLY A 5 -3.30 -2.07 17.43
C GLY A 5 -3.21 -3.56 17.77
N HIS A 6 -2.14 -4.26 17.40
CA HIS A 6 -1.96 -5.65 17.84
C HIS A 6 -1.73 -5.72 19.36
N PRO A 7 -2.32 -6.70 20.07
CA PRO A 7 -1.98 -7.01 21.46
C PRO A 7 -0.48 -7.19 21.61
N ILE A 8 0.04 -6.80 22.77
CA ILE A 8 1.48 -6.84 23.02
C ILE A 8 2.02 -8.27 22.96
N GLU A 9 1.20 -9.24 23.36
CA GLU A 9 1.52 -10.67 23.32
C GLU A 9 1.73 -11.15 21.88
N GLU A 10 0.86 -10.76 20.95
CA GLU A 10 1.01 -11.07 19.51
C GLU A 10 2.21 -10.32 18.91
N ALA A 11 2.37 -9.04 19.25
CA ALA A 11 3.42 -8.19 18.69
C ALA A 11 4.84 -8.59 19.10
N ARG A 12 5.01 -9.27 20.24
CA ARG A 12 6.30 -9.79 20.72
C ARG A 12 6.81 -10.97 19.89
N THR A 13 5.92 -11.71 19.25
CA THR A 13 6.25 -12.89 18.43
C THR A 13 6.00 -12.58 16.97
N TRP A 14 7.04 -12.16 16.25
CA TRP A 14 6.90 -11.72 14.88
C TRP A 14 8.03 -12.22 13.97
N VAL A 15 7.73 -12.27 12.68
CA VAL A 15 8.67 -12.63 11.62
C VAL A 15 8.52 -11.67 10.44
N HIS A 16 9.51 -11.66 9.56
CA HIS A 16 9.32 -11.14 8.21
C HIS A 16 8.55 -12.19 7.38
N GLN A 17 7.29 -11.92 7.05
CA GLN A 17 6.49 -12.85 6.22
C GLN A 17 6.96 -12.88 4.75
N ALA A 18 7.56 -11.79 4.30
CA ALA A 18 8.19 -11.66 2.99
C ALA A 18 9.51 -10.90 3.20
N CYS A 19 9.91 -10.01 2.28
CA CYS A 19 11.18 -9.28 2.40
C CYS A 19 11.29 -8.48 3.71
N MET A 20 10.39 -7.52 3.91
CA MET A 20 10.47 -6.56 5.03
C MET A 20 9.15 -6.40 5.78
N SER A 21 8.17 -7.28 5.55
CA SER A 21 6.83 -7.14 6.14
C SER A 21 6.75 -7.85 7.51
N PRO A 22 6.66 -7.11 8.62
CA PRO A 22 6.50 -7.72 9.94
C PRO A 22 5.09 -8.31 10.09
N ALA A 23 5.03 -9.55 10.58
CA ALA A 23 3.80 -10.30 10.81
C ALA A 23 3.85 -11.03 12.15
N PRO A 24 2.81 -10.95 12.99
CA PRO A 24 2.70 -11.83 14.14
C PRO A 24 2.64 -13.29 13.73
N THR A 25 3.25 -14.19 14.52
CA THR A 25 3.27 -15.63 14.25
C THR A 25 2.09 -16.40 14.87
N THR A 26 1.19 -15.71 15.56
CA THR A 26 0.05 -16.33 16.24
C THR A 26 -1.10 -16.62 15.27
N LYS A 27 -1.88 -17.67 15.54
CA LYS A 27 -3.06 -18.05 14.72
C LYS A 27 -4.14 -16.98 14.70
N ARG A 28 -4.16 -16.09 15.70
CA ARG A 28 -5.08 -14.94 15.79
C ARG A 28 -4.52 -13.68 15.11
N GLY A 29 -3.23 -13.42 15.27
CA GLY A 29 -2.61 -12.14 14.88
C GLY A 29 -1.98 -12.10 13.49
N PHE A 30 -1.75 -13.25 12.85
CA PHE A 30 -1.09 -13.27 11.54
C PHE A 30 -1.88 -12.47 10.49
N GLN A 31 -1.15 -11.90 9.52
CA GLN A 31 -1.76 -11.20 8.39
C GLN A 31 -1.97 -12.19 7.22
N PRO A 32 -3.18 -12.25 6.63
CA PRO A 32 -3.55 -13.29 5.66
C PRO A 32 -3.02 -13.06 4.25
N MET A 33 -2.51 -11.87 3.97
CA MET A 33 -2.05 -11.46 2.66
C MET A 33 -1.01 -10.36 2.79
N ARG A 34 -0.35 -10.03 1.68
CA ARG A 34 0.53 -8.86 1.62
C ARG A 34 -0.31 -7.59 1.81
N MET A 35 -0.08 -6.89 2.92
CA MET A 35 -0.83 -5.70 3.31
C MET A 35 -0.30 -4.40 2.68
N ALA A 36 0.52 -4.49 1.62
CA ALA A 36 0.89 -3.33 0.81
C ALA A 36 -0.36 -2.75 0.12
N ASN A 37 -0.73 -1.51 0.43
CA ASN A 37 -1.90 -0.84 -0.16
C ASN A 37 -1.57 -0.15 -1.47
N ALA A 38 -0.32 0.23 -1.67
CA ALA A 38 0.12 0.87 -2.89
C ALA A 38 1.60 0.60 -3.11
N MET A 39 1.99 0.60 -4.38
CA MET A 39 3.35 0.38 -4.81
C MET A 39 3.61 1.30 -6.00
N ALA A 40 4.67 2.10 -5.93
CA ALA A 40 5.04 3.02 -7.00
C ALA A 40 6.55 3.09 -7.18
N ASN A 41 6.96 3.41 -8.41
CA ASN A 41 8.32 3.82 -8.75
C ASN A 41 8.43 5.33 -8.47
N CYS A 42 9.19 5.73 -7.44
CA CYS A 42 9.25 7.13 -7.04
C CYS A 42 10.04 8.00 -8.02
N ALA A 43 11.00 7.44 -8.76
CA ALA A 43 11.66 8.14 -9.87
C ALA A 43 10.67 8.53 -10.98
N LYS A 44 9.63 7.71 -11.24
CA LYS A 44 8.57 8.03 -12.22
C LYS A 44 7.75 9.26 -11.81
N ILE A 45 7.63 9.53 -10.51
CA ILE A 45 6.93 10.73 -10.01
C ILE A 45 7.67 12.00 -10.45
N MET A 46 9.01 11.99 -10.52
CA MET A 46 9.77 13.12 -11.05
C MET A 46 9.54 13.33 -12.55
N GLU A 47 9.39 12.27 -13.33
CA GLU A 47 9.01 12.41 -14.75
C GLU A 47 7.66 13.14 -14.87
N TYR A 48 6.68 12.80 -14.03
CA TYR A 48 5.38 13.49 -13.99
C TYR A 48 5.46 14.94 -13.56
N VAL A 49 6.45 15.35 -12.79
CA VAL A 49 6.68 16.78 -12.52
C VAL A 49 7.10 17.49 -13.81
N ILE A 50 7.99 16.88 -14.58
CA ILE A 50 8.54 17.46 -15.82
C ILE A 50 7.49 17.47 -16.94
N THR A 51 6.66 16.44 -17.03
CA THR A 51 5.66 16.27 -18.09
C THR A 51 4.27 16.76 -17.72
N SER A 52 4.14 17.56 -16.65
CA SER A 52 2.83 18.04 -16.15
C SER A 52 1.81 16.91 -15.91
N GLY A 53 2.28 15.74 -15.48
CA GLY A 53 1.48 14.55 -15.19
C GLY A 53 1.21 13.63 -16.37
N PHE A 54 1.60 14.00 -17.59
CA PHE A 54 1.44 13.16 -18.76
C PHE A 54 2.46 12.02 -18.77
N ASP A 55 2.03 10.78 -18.93
CA ASP A 55 2.94 9.64 -19.10
C ASP A 55 3.17 9.38 -20.60
N PRO A 56 4.36 9.69 -21.15
CA PRO A 56 4.65 9.44 -22.56
C PRO A 56 4.76 7.94 -22.89
N ALA A 57 5.11 7.09 -21.93
CA ALA A 57 5.29 5.65 -22.16
C ALA A 57 3.96 4.95 -22.48
N VAL A 58 2.86 5.46 -21.94
CA VAL A 58 1.50 4.97 -22.22
C VAL A 58 0.61 6.00 -22.92
N SER A 59 1.17 7.17 -23.25
CA SER A 59 0.49 8.28 -23.94
C SER A 59 -0.83 8.69 -23.27
N MET A 60 -0.81 8.83 -21.94
CA MET A 60 -2.01 9.13 -21.14
C MET A 60 -1.70 10.07 -19.98
N GLN A 61 -2.66 10.93 -19.62
CA GLN A 61 -2.59 11.71 -18.39
C GLN A 61 -2.82 10.80 -17.18
N ILE A 62 -1.74 10.44 -16.48
CA ILE A 62 -1.78 9.56 -15.29
C ILE A 62 -1.69 10.39 -14.01
N GLY A 63 -0.72 11.32 -13.99
CA GLY A 63 -0.49 12.23 -12.89
C GLY A 63 -1.47 13.39 -12.89
N ALA A 64 -1.36 14.23 -11.87
CA ALA A 64 -2.12 15.47 -11.81
C ALA A 64 -1.61 16.45 -12.87
N GLU A 65 -2.52 17.20 -13.48
CA GLU A 65 -2.14 18.37 -14.27
C GLU A 65 -1.49 19.40 -13.34
N THR A 66 -0.22 19.71 -13.60
CA THR A 66 0.61 20.65 -12.84
C THR A 66 1.20 21.68 -13.80
N PRO A 67 1.59 22.88 -13.33
CA PRO A 67 2.19 23.88 -14.23
C PRO A 67 3.42 23.32 -14.94
N ASP A 68 3.73 23.86 -16.13
CA ASP A 68 4.92 23.48 -16.89
C ASP A 68 6.18 23.71 -16.04
N ALA A 69 6.99 22.67 -15.88
CA ALA A 69 8.21 22.72 -15.09
C ALA A 69 9.21 23.79 -15.58
N ALA A 70 9.18 24.16 -16.86
CA ALA A 70 10.00 25.25 -17.40
C ALA A 70 9.63 26.63 -16.82
N THR A 71 8.48 26.76 -16.17
CA THR A 71 8.02 28.00 -15.51
C THR A 71 8.44 28.10 -14.04
N PHE A 72 8.98 27.03 -13.45
CA PHE A 72 9.41 27.03 -12.06
C PHE A 72 10.69 27.86 -11.88
N THR A 73 10.68 28.73 -10.86
CA THR A 73 11.79 29.61 -10.49
C THR A 73 12.40 29.25 -9.14
N THR A 74 11.75 28.38 -8.36
CA THR A 74 12.26 27.92 -7.06
C THR A 74 12.16 26.40 -6.91
N PHE A 75 13.02 25.84 -6.05
CA PHE A 75 12.96 24.43 -5.68
C PHE A 75 11.61 24.06 -5.04
N ASP A 76 11.05 24.94 -4.21
CA ASP A 76 9.77 24.68 -3.53
C ASP A 76 8.63 24.42 -4.52
N GLN A 77 8.62 25.09 -5.68
CA GLN A 77 7.62 24.82 -6.72
C GLN A 77 7.77 23.42 -7.31
N VAL A 78 9.00 22.96 -7.53
CA VAL A 78 9.29 21.58 -7.97
C VAL A 78 8.82 20.59 -6.90
N TYR A 79 9.13 20.87 -5.63
CA TYR A 79 8.78 19.99 -4.52
C TYR A 79 7.26 19.89 -4.30
N GLU A 80 6.53 21.00 -4.39
CA GLU A 80 5.06 21.00 -4.30
C GLU A 80 4.40 20.28 -5.49
N ALA A 81 4.92 20.48 -6.71
CA ALA A 81 4.49 19.71 -7.87
C ALA A 81 4.74 18.21 -7.66
N TRP A 82 5.90 17.85 -7.12
CA TRP A 82 6.23 16.47 -6.80
C TRP A 82 5.33 15.86 -5.72
N ILE A 83 5.02 16.59 -4.64
CA ILE A 83 4.06 16.16 -3.62
C ILE A 83 2.69 15.91 -4.25
N THR A 84 2.27 16.80 -5.13
CA THR A 84 0.99 16.70 -5.84
C THR A 84 0.95 15.43 -6.71
N GLN A 85 2.02 15.17 -7.48
CA GLN A 85 2.14 13.94 -8.26
C GLN A 85 2.16 12.70 -7.35
N MET A 86 2.95 12.70 -6.28
CA MET A 86 3.04 11.60 -5.33
C MET A 86 1.67 11.26 -4.74
N LYS A 87 0.96 12.25 -4.20
CA LYS A 87 -0.38 12.06 -3.63
C LYS A 87 -1.33 11.48 -4.67
N THR A 88 -1.26 11.93 -5.91
CA THR A 88 -2.13 11.45 -7.00
C THR A 88 -1.86 9.97 -7.30
N ILE A 89 -0.61 9.60 -7.55
CA ILE A 89 -0.23 8.22 -7.90
C ILE A 89 -0.54 7.24 -6.77
N PHE A 90 -0.19 7.57 -5.52
CA PHE A 90 -0.48 6.70 -4.39
C PHE A 90 -1.98 6.61 -4.10
N SER A 91 -2.76 7.68 -4.33
CA SER A 91 -4.21 7.65 -4.17
C SER A 91 -4.89 6.73 -5.19
N ILE A 92 -4.46 6.77 -6.45
CA ILE A 92 -4.96 5.86 -7.50
C ILE A 92 -4.71 4.40 -7.08
N ALA A 93 -3.48 4.06 -6.73
CA ALA A 93 -3.09 2.70 -6.35
C ALA A 93 -3.80 2.23 -5.07
N ALA A 94 -3.85 3.07 -4.03
CA ALA A 94 -4.48 2.73 -2.76
C ALA A 94 -5.99 2.49 -2.89
N ARG A 95 -6.69 3.28 -3.72
CA ARG A 95 -8.13 3.09 -3.97
C ARG A 95 -8.41 1.77 -4.67
N ALA A 96 -7.64 1.44 -5.72
CA ALA A 96 -7.78 0.18 -6.44
C ALA A 96 -7.57 -1.03 -5.49
N MET A 97 -6.50 -1.01 -4.71
CA MET A 97 -6.20 -2.07 -3.74
C MET A 97 -7.24 -2.16 -2.62
N SER A 98 -7.71 -1.03 -2.10
CA SER A 98 -8.74 -1.03 -1.06
C SER A 98 -10.04 -1.65 -1.57
N ARG A 99 -10.45 -1.32 -2.81
CA ARG A 99 -11.61 -1.96 -3.44
C ARG A 99 -11.41 -3.45 -3.65
N ALA A 100 -10.25 -3.86 -4.15
CA ALA A 100 -9.93 -5.27 -4.36
C ALA A 100 -9.99 -6.07 -3.05
N ARG A 101 -9.58 -5.49 -1.92
CA ARG A 101 -9.65 -6.14 -0.61
C ARG A 101 -11.06 -6.33 -0.09
N VAL A 102 -11.92 -5.32 -0.26
CA VAL A 102 -13.34 -5.44 0.12
C VAL A 102 -14.01 -6.57 -0.67
N LEU A 103 -13.66 -6.72 -1.94
CA LEU A 103 -14.20 -7.77 -2.81
C LEU A 103 -13.52 -9.14 -2.63
N GLY A 104 -12.32 -9.18 -2.07
CA GLY A 104 -11.47 -10.38 -2.08
C GLY A 104 -12.08 -11.59 -1.37
N ALA A 105 -12.78 -11.37 -0.26
CA ALA A 105 -13.45 -12.43 0.51
C ALA A 105 -14.62 -13.07 -0.27
N GLU A 106 -15.28 -12.30 -1.14
CA GLU A 106 -16.41 -12.77 -1.95
C GLU A 106 -15.96 -13.50 -3.22
N PHE A 107 -15.03 -12.90 -3.98
CA PHE A 107 -14.61 -13.41 -5.28
C PHE A 107 -13.48 -14.43 -5.22
N THR A 108 -12.62 -14.35 -4.19
CA THR A 108 -11.42 -15.18 -4.06
C THR A 108 -11.22 -15.70 -2.63
N PRO A 109 -12.20 -16.42 -2.06
CA PRO A 109 -12.09 -16.93 -0.70
C PRO A 109 -10.93 -17.91 -0.55
N ARG A 110 -10.37 -17.99 0.67
CA ARG A 110 -9.17 -18.76 0.99
C ARG A 110 -9.47 -19.81 2.07
N PRO A 111 -10.28 -20.84 1.77
CA PRO A 111 -10.78 -21.77 2.79
C PRO A 111 -9.66 -22.47 3.59
N PHE A 112 -8.56 -22.86 2.94
CA PHE A 112 -7.43 -23.47 3.63
C PHE A 112 -6.74 -22.50 4.62
N LEU A 113 -6.56 -21.24 4.22
CA LEU A 113 -5.94 -20.23 5.09
C LEU A 113 -6.89 -19.83 6.23
N SER A 114 -8.20 -19.77 5.95
CA SER A 114 -9.25 -19.55 6.93
C SER A 114 -9.32 -20.69 7.96
N ALA A 115 -9.11 -21.94 7.56
CA ALA A 115 -9.12 -23.09 8.47
C ALA A 115 -8.00 -23.07 9.53
N ILE A 116 -6.91 -22.34 9.30
CA ILE A 116 -5.80 -22.20 10.26
C ILE A 116 -5.84 -20.89 11.06
N SER A 117 -6.85 -20.03 10.80
CA SER A 117 -7.06 -18.76 11.48
C SER A 117 -8.08 -18.91 12.60
N GLU A 118 -7.69 -18.57 13.84
CA GLU A 118 -8.62 -18.61 14.98
C GLU A 118 -9.85 -17.72 14.74
N ARG A 119 -9.64 -16.52 14.21
CA ARG A 119 -10.74 -15.56 13.94
C ARG A 119 -11.73 -16.10 12.92
N SER A 120 -11.22 -16.76 11.89
CA SER A 120 -12.05 -17.34 10.83
C SER A 120 -12.81 -18.56 11.32
N VAL A 121 -12.17 -19.43 12.11
CA VAL A 121 -12.82 -20.60 12.73
C VAL A 121 -13.92 -20.15 13.71
N GLU A 122 -13.68 -19.12 14.51
CA GLU A 122 -14.64 -18.59 15.49
C GLU A 122 -15.84 -17.89 14.82
N SER A 123 -15.61 -17.15 13.74
CA SER A 123 -16.65 -16.33 13.08
C SER A 123 -17.34 -17.01 11.90
N GLY A 124 -16.74 -18.06 11.33
CA GLY A 124 -17.18 -18.63 10.05
C GLY A 124 -16.89 -17.73 8.83
N LEU A 125 -16.09 -16.68 8.99
CA LEU A 125 -15.76 -15.72 7.93
C LEU A 125 -14.41 -16.03 7.29
N ASP A 126 -14.28 -15.68 6.00
CA ASP A 126 -13.01 -15.79 5.29
C ASP A 126 -11.93 -14.92 5.96
N VAL A 127 -10.70 -15.40 6.02
CA VAL A 127 -9.60 -14.69 6.67
C VAL A 127 -9.31 -13.31 6.08
N CYS A 128 -9.67 -13.06 4.83
CA CYS A 128 -9.53 -11.76 4.18
C CYS A 128 -10.75 -10.84 4.36
N GLU A 129 -11.83 -11.28 5.01
CA GLU A 129 -13.02 -10.47 5.31
C GLU A 129 -12.63 -9.23 6.13
N PRO A 130 -12.87 -8.00 5.62
CA PRO A 130 -12.42 -6.76 6.27
C PRO A 130 -12.85 -6.60 7.74
N SER A 131 -14.02 -7.11 8.11
CA SER A 131 -14.51 -7.01 9.50
C SER A 131 -13.71 -7.84 10.50
N ILE A 132 -13.01 -8.90 10.05
CA ILE A 132 -12.17 -9.73 10.92
C ILE A 132 -10.68 -9.67 10.58
N SER A 133 -10.31 -9.22 9.38
CA SER A 133 -8.91 -9.18 8.91
C SER A 133 -8.07 -8.19 9.72
N ARG A 134 -6.81 -8.54 9.97
CA ARG A 134 -5.85 -7.69 10.68
C ARG A 134 -4.50 -7.87 10.03
N GLY A 135 -3.82 -6.75 9.86
CA GLY A 135 -2.47 -6.76 9.35
C GLY A 135 -1.89 -5.37 9.42
N ASN A 136 -0.60 -5.29 9.11
CA ASN A 136 0.13 -4.03 9.15
C ASN A 136 0.05 -3.42 7.75
N SER A 137 -0.77 -2.39 7.52
CA SER A 137 -0.88 -1.76 6.19
C SER A 137 0.32 -0.83 5.92
N TRP A 138 0.90 -0.89 4.70
CA TRP A 138 1.98 0.02 4.29
C TRP A 138 1.89 0.40 2.81
N ILE A 139 2.72 1.36 2.39
CA ILE A 139 2.99 1.66 0.97
C ILE A 139 4.42 1.26 0.63
N THR A 140 4.66 0.80 -0.59
CA THR A 140 6.01 0.45 -1.07
C THR A 140 6.48 1.53 -2.04
N ALA A 141 7.54 2.23 -1.66
CA ALA A 141 8.22 3.21 -2.49
C ALA A 141 9.49 2.58 -3.07
N PHE A 142 9.47 2.21 -4.36
CA PHE A 142 10.68 1.80 -5.07
C PHE A 142 11.43 3.01 -5.60
N THR A 143 12.73 2.82 -5.89
CA THR A 143 13.66 3.88 -6.36
C THR A 143 13.71 5.10 -5.44
N TRP A 144 13.37 4.88 -4.16
CA TRP A 144 13.56 5.84 -3.09
C TRP A 144 14.97 5.66 -2.53
N VAL A 145 15.77 6.72 -2.56
CA VAL A 145 17.09 6.75 -1.94
C VAL A 145 17.02 7.78 -0.83
N GLU A 146 17.11 7.32 0.42
CA GLU A 146 17.42 8.20 1.53
C GLU A 146 18.93 8.48 1.42
N ASN A 147 19.30 9.70 1.08
CA ASN A 147 20.69 10.12 1.21
C ASN A 147 21.01 10.13 2.72
N ALA A 148 21.95 9.28 3.13
CA ALA A 148 22.46 9.20 4.49
C ALA A 148 23.25 10.45 4.89
#